data_AF-A0A945B988-F1
#
_entry.id   AF-A0A945B988-F1
#
_cell.length_a   1.000
_cell.length_b   1.000
_cell.length_c   1.000
_cell.angle_alpha   90.00
_cell.angle_beta   90.00
_cell.angle_gamma   90.00
#
_symmetry.space_group_name_H-M   'P 1'
#
loop_
_entity.id
_entity.type
_entity.pdbx_description
1 polymer ?
#
loop_
_entity_poly.entity_id
_entity_poly.type
_entity_poly.pdbx_seq_one_letter_code
_entity_poly.pdbx_strand_id
1 'polypeptide(L)'
;MKTFTKSESDFELPAAGTTTAILTQMAFVGKQKSVYQGQEKIRDIVRLGYELPDLTGQDGYPLAIFEELTVSFNEKAKLYQRVKSLNGGREPAEGSELRGLMGSGALITIAHTVKGDRTYANIEMLTPMPASMPTPQAKAELLYFDIDEPDKETYELLPPRTKKLIQERIRTEVAPAPIQQQPQAQPPQPEKFDDIPF
;
A
#
# COMPACT_ATOMS: atom_id res chain seq x y z
N MET A 1 30.25 -17.71 22.23
CA MET A 1 29.55 -18.32 21.08
C MET A 1 28.44 -17.38 20.67
N LYS A 2 28.44 -16.86 19.44
CA LYS A 2 27.43 -15.89 18.97
C LYS A 2 26.21 -16.67 18.50
N THR A 3 25.08 -16.51 19.17
CA THR A 3 23.78 -17.09 18.78
C THR A 3 23.02 -16.13 17.89
N PHE A 4 22.39 -16.67 16.84
CA PHE A 4 21.51 -15.95 15.93
C PHE A 4 20.10 -15.98 16.54
N THR A 5 19.64 -14.87 17.12
CA THR A 5 18.23 -14.75 17.54
C THR A 5 17.46 -14.12 16.39
N LYS A 6 16.73 -14.95 15.65
CA LYS A 6 15.73 -14.50 14.70
C LYS A 6 14.55 -13.98 15.52
N SER A 7 14.42 -12.66 15.69
CA SER A 7 13.17 -12.08 16.15
C SER A 7 12.17 -12.11 14.98
N GLU A 8 11.66 -13.30 14.67
CA GLU A 8 10.37 -13.37 13.98
C GLU A 8 9.38 -12.80 14.99
N SER A 9 8.82 -11.63 14.66
CA SER A 9 7.63 -11.17 15.36
C SER A 9 6.56 -12.19 14.98
N ASP A 10 6.18 -13.04 15.94
CA ASP A 10 5.06 -13.96 15.81
C ASP A 10 3.77 -13.13 15.73
N PHE A 11 3.54 -12.51 14.57
CA PHE A 11 2.25 -11.90 14.26
C PHE A 11 1.26 -13.03 14.07
N GLU A 12 0.26 -13.08 14.94
CA GLU A 12 -0.85 -14.00 14.78
C GLU A 12 -1.53 -13.75 13.43
N LEU A 13 -1.57 -14.80 12.62
CA LEU A 13 -2.10 -14.75 11.27
C LEU A 13 -3.64 -14.66 11.34
N PRO A 14 -4.27 -13.56 10.88
CA PRO A 14 -5.72 -13.48 10.85
C PRO A 14 -6.31 -14.58 9.95
N ALA A 15 -7.44 -15.15 10.35
CA ALA A 15 -8.16 -16.13 9.53
C ALA A 15 -8.54 -15.54 8.16
N ALA A 16 -8.55 -16.38 7.12
CA ALA A 16 -9.06 -15.98 5.82
C ALA A 16 -10.59 -15.76 5.89
N GLY A 17 -11.10 -14.85 5.06
CA GLY A 17 -12.52 -14.49 5.02
C GLY A 17 -12.75 -12.98 5.07
N THR A 18 -14.01 -12.59 5.18
CA THR A 18 -14.41 -11.18 5.25
C THR A 18 -14.65 -10.76 6.70
N THR A 19 -14.07 -9.63 7.11
CA THR A 19 -14.20 -9.07 8.45
C THR A 19 -14.24 -7.54 8.39
N THR A 20 -14.77 -6.91 9.44
CA THR A 20 -14.68 -5.45 9.60
C THR A 20 -13.25 -5.06 9.92
N ALA A 21 -12.84 -3.91 9.41
CA ALA A 21 -11.51 -3.36 9.58
C ALA A 21 -11.57 -1.84 9.74
N ILE A 22 -10.63 -1.29 10.51
CA ILE A 22 -10.52 0.14 10.78
C ILE A 22 -9.14 0.60 10.36
N LEU A 23 -9.03 1.65 9.54
CA LEU A 23 -7.74 2.21 9.15
C LEU A 23 -7.07 2.89 10.36
N THR A 24 -6.03 2.26 10.91
CA THR A 24 -5.30 2.75 12.09
C THR A 24 -3.89 3.21 11.77
N GLN A 25 -3.34 2.84 10.62
CA GLN A 25 -2.05 3.37 10.15
C GLN A 25 -2.10 3.78 8.69
N MET A 26 -1.62 4.97 8.37
CA MET A 26 -1.23 5.39 7.02
C MET A 26 0.16 6.02 7.10
N ALA A 27 1.17 5.32 6.61
CA ALA A 27 2.56 5.79 6.67
C ALA A 27 3.17 5.85 5.28
N PHE A 28 3.48 7.05 4.78
CA PHE A 28 4.27 7.24 3.57
C PHE A 28 5.74 6.99 3.91
N VAL A 29 6.30 5.90 3.38
CA VAL A 29 7.64 5.40 3.78
C VAL A 29 8.74 5.75 2.77
N GLY A 30 8.40 6.54 1.74
CA GLY A 30 9.30 6.98 0.69
C GLY A 30 9.59 5.93 -0.39
N LYS A 31 10.66 6.16 -1.15
CA LYS A 31 11.05 5.33 -2.31
C LYS A 31 11.58 3.97 -1.88
N GLN A 32 10.97 2.92 -2.40
CA GLN A 32 11.37 1.53 -2.17
C GLN A 32 11.72 0.87 -3.49
N LYS A 33 12.68 -0.06 -3.43
CA LYS A 33 13.07 -0.91 -4.57
C LYS A 33 12.26 -2.19 -4.55
N SER A 34 11.69 -2.56 -5.69
CA SER A 34 11.07 -3.87 -5.92
C SER A 34 11.68 -4.52 -7.16
N VAL A 35 11.87 -5.83 -7.13
CA VAL A 35 12.32 -6.60 -8.30
C VAL A 35 11.18 -7.52 -8.72
N TYR A 36 10.68 -7.34 -9.93
CA TYR A 36 9.63 -8.17 -10.49
C TYR A 36 10.08 -8.68 -11.86
N GLN A 37 10.13 -10.01 -12.03
CA GLN A 37 10.59 -10.67 -13.26
C GLN A 37 11.96 -10.15 -13.75
N GLY A 38 12.90 -9.94 -12.82
CA GLY A 38 14.25 -9.44 -13.13
C GLY A 38 14.33 -7.93 -13.43
N GLN A 39 13.20 -7.22 -13.50
CA GLN A 39 13.19 -5.76 -13.65
C GLN A 39 13.12 -5.08 -12.29
N GLU A 40 14.06 -4.17 -12.05
CA GLU A 40 14.05 -3.31 -10.87
C GLU A 40 13.11 -2.12 -11.10
N LYS A 41 12.25 -1.86 -10.12
CA LYS A 41 11.36 -0.69 -10.10
C LYS A 41 11.49 0.03 -8.77
N ILE A 42 11.75 1.32 -8.84
CA ILE A 42 11.72 2.23 -7.69
C ILE A 42 10.36 2.91 -7.68
N ARG A 43 9.66 2.87 -6.54
CA ARG A 43 8.33 3.48 -6.38
C ARG A 43 8.21 4.08 -4.98
N ASP A 44 7.48 5.17 -4.87
CA ASP A 44 7.03 5.68 -3.57
C ASP A 44 5.99 4.73 -2.99
N ILE A 45 6.16 4.36 -1.72
CA ILE A 45 5.30 3.39 -1.03
C ILE A 45 4.60 4.06 0.15
N VAL A 46 3.32 3.71 0.32
CA VAL A 46 2.56 3.94 1.54
C VAL A 46 2.22 2.59 2.17
N ARG A 47 2.40 2.47 3.48
CA ARG A 47 2.01 1.30 4.26
C ARG A 47 0.71 1.60 5.01
N LEU A 48 -0.35 0.90 4.65
CA LEU A 48 -1.63 0.94 5.34
C LEU A 48 -1.68 -0.17 6.39
N GLY A 49 -2.26 0.15 7.56
CA GLY A 49 -2.51 -0.79 8.65
C GLY A 49 -3.96 -0.71 9.09
N TYR A 50 -4.55 -1.89 9.28
CA TYR A 50 -5.95 -2.03 9.65
C TYR A 50 -6.07 -2.85 10.93
N GLU A 51 -6.78 -2.31 11.91
CA GLU A 51 -7.25 -3.06 13.08
C GLU A 51 -8.47 -3.90 12.70
N LEU A 52 -8.54 -5.14 13.19
CA LEU A 52 -9.59 -6.13 12.91
C LEU A 52 -10.40 -6.36 14.20
N PRO A 53 -11.39 -5.50 14.51
CA PRO A 53 -12.10 -5.50 15.80
C PRO A 53 -12.79 -6.83 16.13
N ASP A 54 -13.18 -7.61 15.11
CA ASP A 54 -13.87 -8.89 15.29
C ASP A 54 -12.90 -10.07 15.56
N LEU A 55 -11.59 -9.86 15.37
CA LEU A 55 -10.57 -10.89 15.52
C LEU A 55 -9.64 -10.51 16.67
N THR A 56 -9.79 -11.19 17.81
CA THR A 56 -8.96 -10.94 19.00
C THR A 56 -7.76 -11.89 19.01
N GLY A 57 -6.56 -11.33 19.18
CA GLY A 57 -5.32 -12.10 19.37
C GLY A 57 -5.21 -12.71 20.77
N GLN A 58 -4.18 -13.53 20.99
CA GLN A 58 -3.92 -14.16 22.30
C GLN A 58 -3.59 -13.15 23.39
N ASP A 59 -3.12 -11.95 23.02
CA ASP A 59 -2.85 -10.84 23.91
C ASP A 59 -4.11 -10.09 24.37
N GLY A 60 -5.29 -10.46 23.85
CA GLY A 60 -6.57 -9.82 24.17
C GLY A 60 -6.85 -8.54 23.38
N TYR A 61 -5.96 -8.15 22.47
CA TYR A 61 -6.14 -7.01 21.58
C TYR A 61 -6.62 -7.45 20.19
N PRO A 62 -7.33 -6.58 19.45
CA PRO A 62 -7.67 -6.84 18.06
C PRO A 62 -6.42 -7.09 17.23
N LEU A 63 -6.48 -8.09 16.34
CA LEU A 63 -5.43 -8.34 15.36
C LEU A 63 -5.32 -7.17 14.39
N ALA A 64 -4.16 -7.05 13.75
CA ALA A 64 -3.93 -6.06 12.72
C ALA A 64 -3.36 -6.70 11.45
N ILE A 65 -3.77 -6.17 10.29
CA ILE A 65 -3.24 -6.55 8.97
C ILE A 65 -2.70 -5.31 8.27
N PHE A 66 -1.60 -5.48 7.51
CA PHE A 66 -0.93 -4.38 6.84
C PHE A 66 -0.74 -4.69 5.36
N GLU A 67 -0.81 -3.66 4.51
CA GLU A 67 -0.43 -3.76 3.10
C GLU A 67 0.47 -2.59 2.69
N GLU A 68 1.39 -2.86 1.77
CA GLU A 68 2.30 -1.88 1.18
C GLU A 68 1.83 -1.60 -0.25
N LEU A 69 1.51 -0.34 -0.55
CA LEU A 69 0.94 0.10 -1.82
C LEU A 69 1.83 1.13 -2.49
N THR A 70 1.88 1.12 -3.82
CA THR A 70 2.47 2.24 -4.57
C THR A 70 1.61 3.49 -4.38
N VAL A 71 2.26 4.61 -4.07
CA VAL A 71 1.65 5.94 -4.10
C VAL A 71 1.33 6.29 -5.55
N SER A 72 0.08 6.08 -5.94
CA SER A 72 -0.44 6.40 -7.27
C SER A 72 -1.92 6.72 -7.15
N PHE A 73 -2.29 7.89 -7.67
CA PHE A 73 -3.66 8.40 -7.69
C PHE A 73 -4.36 8.14 -9.03
N ASN A 74 -3.80 7.26 -9.86
CA ASN A 74 -4.52 6.79 -11.04
C ASN A 74 -5.72 5.93 -10.60
N GLU A 75 -6.87 6.07 -11.25
CA GLU A 75 -8.10 5.34 -10.91
C GLU A 75 -7.90 3.81 -10.88
N LYS A 76 -6.98 3.26 -11.67
CA LYS A 76 -6.68 1.81 -11.69
C LYS A 76 -5.72 1.37 -10.59
N ALA A 77 -5.13 2.31 -9.84
CA ALA A 77 -4.17 2.00 -8.79
C ALA A 77 -4.88 1.44 -7.55
N LYS A 78 -4.24 0.47 -6.89
CA LYS A 78 -4.78 -0.15 -5.68
C LYS A 78 -4.99 0.88 -4.55
N LEU A 79 -4.06 1.83 -4.37
CA LEU A 79 -4.21 2.91 -3.38
C LEU A 79 -5.47 3.75 -3.64
N TYR A 80 -5.69 4.17 -4.88
CA TYR A 80 -6.89 4.92 -5.26
C TYR A 80 -8.17 4.15 -4.88
N GLN A 81 -8.23 2.85 -5.20
CA GLN A 81 -9.38 2.01 -4.87
C GLN A 81 -9.57 1.83 -3.35
N ARG A 82 -8.48 1.78 -2.56
CA ARG A 82 -8.56 1.77 -1.08
C ARG A 82 -9.12 3.09 -0.56
N VAL A 83 -8.59 4.22 -1.04
CA VAL A 83 -9.04 5.56 -0.65
C VAL A 83 -10.53 5.76 -0.96
N LYS A 84 -10.97 5.43 -2.18
CA LYS A 84 -12.39 5.51 -2.57
C LYS A 84 -13.28 4.71 -1.62
N SER A 85 -12.87 3.49 -1.29
CA SER A 85 -13.65 2.61 -0.41
C SER A 85 -13.71 3.12 1.03
N LEU A 86 -12.59 3.61 1.56
CA LEU A 86 -12.52 4.25 2.88
C LEU A 86 -13.27 5.60 2.94
N ASN A 87 -13.49 6.23 1.79
CA ASN A 87 -14.31 7.43 1.64
C ASN A 87 -15.80 7.14 1.38
N GLY A 88 -16.27 5.94 1.71
CA GLY A 88 -17.67 5.55 1.54
C GLY A 88 -18.07 5.28 0.08
N GLY A 89 -17.10 4.99 -0.80
CA GLY A 89 -17.32 4.75 -2.23
C GLY A 89 -17.27 6.01 -3.10
N ARG A 90 -17.04 7.19 -2.51
CA ARG A 90 -16.89 8.46 -3.23
C ARG A 90 -15.49 8.60 -3.82
N GLU A 91 -15.41 9.07 -5.06
CA GLU A 91 -14.12 9.36 -5.69
C GLU A 91 -13.33 10.38 -4.85
N PRO A 92 -12.02 10.16 -4.59
CA PRO A 92 -11.19 11.18 -3.96
C PRO A 92 -11.13 12.41 -4.87
N ALA A 93 -11.48 13.58 -4.33
CA ALA A 93 -11.28 14.83 -5.03
C ALA A 93 -9.77 15.15 -5.12
N GLU A 94 -9.37 15.85 -6.17
CA GLU A 94 -8.01 16.37 -6.28
C GLU A 94 -7.69 17.24 -5.05
N GLY A 95 -6.52 17.03 -4.44
CA GLY A 95 -6.12 17.73 -3.21
C GLY A 95 -6.80 17.24 -1.92
N SER A 96 -7.50 16.11 -1.92
CA SER A 96 -8.08 15.55 -0.68
C SER A 96 -7.00 15.18 0.34
N GLU A 97 -7.14 15.70 1.56
CA GLU A 97 -6.31 15.35 2.71
C GLU A 97 -6.57 13.91 3.16
N LEU A 98 -5.62 13.01 2.91
CA LEU A 98 -5.75 11.58 3.23
C LEU A 98 -5.77 11.31 4.74
N ARG A 99 -5.24 12.24 5.54
CA ARG A 99 -5.32 12.18 7.02
C ARG A 99 -6.76 12.08 7.51
N GLY A 100 -7.73 12.63 6.77
CA GLY A 100 -9.15 12.54 7.10
C GLY A 100 -9.76 11.13 7.01
N LEU A 101 -9.04 10.14 6.47
CA LEU A 101 -9.49 8.75 6.36
C LEU A 101 -9.11 7.90 7.57
N MET A 102 -8.31 8.43 8.50
CA MET A 102 -7.91 7.69 9.70
C MET A 102 -9.14 7.40 10.57
N GLY A 103 -9.26 6.16 11.05
CA GLY A 103 -10.44 5.70 11.77
C GLY A 103 -11.62 5.31 10.88
N SER A 104 -11.54 5.47 9.56
CA SER A 104 -12.58 4.98 8.66
C SER A 104 -12.69 3.46 8.70
N GLY A 105 -13.93 2.98 8.72
CA GLY A 105 -14.27 1.56 8.66
C GLY A 105 -14.38 1.05 7.23
N ALA A 106 -14.07 -0.22 7.03
CA ALA A 106 -14.30 -0.94 5.80
C ALA A 106 -14.57 -2.43 6.07
N LEU A 107 -15.14 -3.13 5.09
CA LEU A 107 -15.07 -4.59 5.04
C LEU A 107 -13.85 -4.98 4.22
N ILE A 108 -13.00 -5.84 4.77
CA ILE A 108 -11.86 -6.41 4.05
C ILE A 108 -12.06 -7.90 3.84
N THR A 109 -11.63 -8.39 2.68
CA THR A 109 -11.52 -9.83 2.43
C THR A 109 -10.05 -10.23 2.51
N ILE A 110 -9.75 -11.11 3.44
CA ILE A 110 -8.42 -11.66 3.71
C ILE A 110 -8.26 -12.97 2.95
N ALA A 111 -7.25 -13.05 2.10
CA ALA A 111 -6.85 -14.25 1.38
C ALA A 111 -5.47 -14.72 1.88
N HIS A 112 -5.31 -16.04 2.01
CA HIS A 112 -4.04 -16.64 2.38
C HIS A 112 -3.24 -17.02 1.14
N THR A 113 -1.95 -16.70 1.13
CA THR A 113 -1.01 -17.10 0.08
C THR A 113 0.14 -17.87 0.71
N VAL A 114 0.41 -19.07 0.20
CA VAL A 114 1.53 -19.90 0.63
C VAL A 114 2.74 -19.62 -0.26
N LYS A 115 3.90 -19.33 0.36
CA LYS A 115 5.20 -19.19 -0.33
C LYS A 115 6.25 -20.01 0.41
N GLY A 116 6.62 -21.15 -0.16
CA GLY A 116 7.43 -22.15 0.56
C GLY A 116 6.69 -22.62 1.80
N ASP A 117 7.35 -22.58 2.95
CA ASP A 117 6.78 -23.03 4.23
C ASP A 117 6.03 -21.93 5.00
N ARG A 118 5.82 -20.75 4.40
CA ARG A 118 5.18 -19.60 5.05
C ARG A 118 3.84 -19.27 4.41
N THR A 119 2.85 -19.03 5.27
CA THR A 119 1.53 -18.51 4.89
C THR A 119 1.45 -17.02 5.21
N TYR A 120 0.96 -16.25 4.25
CA TYR A 120 0.77 -14.81 4.36
C TYR A 120 -0.71 -14.46 4.23
N ALA A 121 -1.22 -13.62 5.13
CA ALA A 121 -2.54 -13.01 5.00
C ALA A 121 -2.41 -11.73 4.17
N ASN A 122 -3.17 -11.65 3.08
CA ASN A 122 -3.18 -10.52 2.17
C ASN A 122 -4.60 -9.96 2.05
N ILE A 123 -4.69 -8.64 1.89
CA ILE A 123 -5.97 -7.98 1.63
C ILE A 123 -6.26 -8.09 0.13
N GLU A 124 -7.21 -8.96 -0.20
CA GLU A 124 -7.71 -9.15 -1.57
C GLU A 124 -8.62 -7.99 -1.96
N MET A 125 -9.69 -7.80 -1.19
CA MET A 125 -10.69 -6.76 -1.41
C MET A 125 -10.86 -5.86 -0.18
N LEU A 126 -11.26 -4.62 -0.43
CA LEU A 126 -11.66 -3.65 0.59
C LEU A 126 -12.85 -2.88 0.02
N THR A 127 -13.97 -2.87 0.75
CA THR A 127 -15.21 -2.21 0.34
C THR A 127 -15.71 -1.29 1.46
N PRO A 128 -16.50 -0.24 1.13
CA PRO A 128 -17.14 0.60 2.14
C PRO A 128 -17.95 -0.21 3.15
N MET A 129 -18.10 0.33 4.36
CA MET A 129 -19.09 -0.19 5.32
C MET A 129 -20.51 -0.01 4.76
N PRO A 130 -21.39 -1.02 4.89
CA PRO A 130 -22.81 -0.85 4.59
C PRO A 130 -23.43 0.25 5.46
N ALA A 131 -24.36 1.04 4.90
CA ALA A 131 -24.98 2.16 5.63
C ALA A 131 -25.70 1.73 6.93
N SER A 132 -26.13 0.48 7.02
CA SER A 132 -26.79 -0.09 8.21
C SER A 132 -25.83 -0.56 9.30
N MET A 133 -24.53 -0.57 9.05
CA MET A 133 -23.52 -1.08 9.97
C MET A 133 -22.61 0.06 10.44
N PRO A 134 -22.63 0.43 11.74
CA PRO A 134 -21.75 1.46 12.25
C PRO A 134 -20.29 1.00 12.19
N THR A 135 -19.39 1.93 11.90
CA THR A 135 -17.95 1.71 12.03
C THR A 135 -17.59 1.51 13.51
N PRO A 136 -16.94 0.39 13.89
CA PRO A 136 -16.46 0.22 15.25
C PRO A 136 -15.34 1.22 15.57
N GLN A 137 -15.15 1.53 16.85
CA GLN A 137 -14.06 2.40 17.30
C GLN A 137 -12.74 1.61 17.39
N ALA A 138 -11.66 2.18 16.86
CA ALA A 138 -10.33 1.57 16.98
C ALA A 138 -9.87 1.57 18.44
N LYS A 139 -9.24 0.48 18.86
CA LYS A 139 -8.52 0.40 20.14
C LYS A 139 -7.08 0.91 20.02
N ALA A 140 -6.46 0.73 18.86
CA ALA A 140 -5.14 1.25 18.54
C ALA A 140 -5.18 2.76 18.25
N GLU A 141 -4.05 3.40 18.50
CA GLU A 141 -3.85 4.80 18.13
C GLU A 141 -3.84 4.98 16.60
N LEU A 142 -4.37 6.11 16.14
CA LEU A 142 -4.44 6.45 14.72
C LEU A 142 -3.14 7.14 14.28
N LEU A 143 -2.31 6.41 13.54
CA LEU A 143 -0.98 6.86 13.13
C LEU A 143 -0.98 7.30 11.67
N TYR A 144 -0.92 8.60 11.42
CA TYR A 144 -0.65 9.17 10.11
C TYR A 144 0.77 9.73 10.07
N PHE A 145 1.63 9.19 9.22
CA PHE A 145 3.02 9.60 9.10
C PHE A 145 3.36 9.89 7.63
N ASP A 146 4.01 11.03 7.38
CA ASP A 146 4.63 11.35 6.10
C ASP A 146 6.14 11.49 6.28
N ILE A 147 6.91 10.90 5.37
CA ILE A 147 8.37 10.99 5.42
C ILE A 147 8.89 12.35 4.96
N ASP A 148 8.11 13.06 4.14
CA ASP A 148 8.45 14.39 3.65
C ASP A 148 8.13 15.47 4.70
N GLU A 149 7.21 15.17 5.63
CA GLU A 149 6.85 16.00 6.78
C GLU A 149 6.94 15.17 8.09
N PRO A 150 8.15 14.78 8.52
CA PRO A 150 8.32 13.80 9.58
C PRO A 150 7.96 14.37 10.96
N ASP A 151 6.99 13.74 11.61
CA ASP A 151 6.69 13.96 13.02
C ASP A 151 7.40 12.92 13.90
N LYS A 152 8.21 13.39 14.86
CA LYS A 152 9.06 12.53 15.70
C LYS A 152 8.21 11.66 16.64
N GLU A 153 7.15 12.22 17.21
CA GLU A 153 6.30 11.50 18.16
C GLU A 153 5.57 10.35 17.47
N THR A 154 4.94 10.64 16.32
CA THR A 154 4.30 9.62 15.48
C THR A 154 5.31 8.58 15.01
N TYR A 155 6.51 9.00 14.58
CA TYR A 155 7.56 8.07 14.15
C TYR A 155 7.86 7.04 15.23
N GLU A 156 7.96 7.45 16.50
CA GLU A 156 8.28 6.54 17.60
C GLU A 156 7.19 5.51 17.88
N LEU A 157 5.94 5.82 17.59
CA LEU A 157 4.80 4.93 17.74
C LEU A 157 4.64 3.94 16.57
N LEU A 158 5.34 4.16 15.46
CA LEU A 158 5.22 3.28 14.29
C LEU A 158 5.72 1.85 14.58
N PRO A 159 5.02 0.82 14.08
CA PRO A 159 5.46 -0.57 14.16
C PRO A 159 6.87 -0.78 13.60
N PRO A 160 7.64 -1.77 14.13
CA PRO A 160 9.03 -2.00 13.73
C PRO A 160 9.23 -2.16 12.22
N ARG A 161 8.31 -2.86 11.54
CA ARG A 161 8.36 -3.00 10.07
C ARG A 161 8.18 -1.68 9.33
N THR A 162 7.34 -0.75 9.83
CA THR A 162 7.18 0.58 9.21
C THR A 162 8.46 1.40 9.40
N LYS A 163 9.01 1.44 10.62
CA LYS A 163 10.30 2.11 10.91
C LYS A 163 11.41 1.58 10.01
N LYS A 164 11.48 0.25 9.83
CA LYS A 164 12.46 -0.41 8.96
C LYS A 164 12.33 0.05 7.50
N LEU A 165 11.12 0.05 6.93
CA LEU A 165 10.90 0.54 5.56
C LEU A 165 11.36 2.00 5.40
N ILE A 166 11.05 2.85 6.37
CA ILE A 166 11.49 4.24 6.37
C ILE A 166 13.03 4.35 6.42
N GLN A 167 13.70 3.53 7.23
CA GLN A 167 15.15 3.56 7.37
C GLN A 167 15.87 3.03 6.11
N GLU A 168 15.35 1.96 5.51
CA GLU A 168 15.89 1.29 4.31
C GLU A 168 15.49 1.96 2.99
N ARG A 169 14.69 3.04 3.04
CA ARG A 169 14.26 3.78 1.85
C ARG A 169 15.44 4.26 1.01
N ILE A 170 15.23 4.32 -0.30
CA ILE A 170 16.19 4.94 -1.21
C ILE A 170 16.20 6.45 -0.95
N ARG A 171 17.36 6.96 -0.58
CA ARG A 171 17.65 8.39 -0.46
C ARG A 171 18.36 8.82 -1.73
N THR A 172 17.61 9.18 -2.76
CA THR A 172 18.22 9.72 -3.97
C THR A 172 18.48 11.21 -3.76
N GLU A 173 19.75 11.62 -3.72
CA GLU A 173 20.09 12.97 -4.19
C GLU A 173 19.87 12.95 -5.70
N VAL A 174 18.83 13.64 -6.19
CA VAL A 174 18.42 13.52 -7.60
C VAL A 174 19.49 14.18 -8.49
N ALA A 175 20.37 13.37 -9.09
CA ALA A 175 20.88 13.68 -10.43
C ALA A 175 19.77 13.29 -11.43
N PRO A 176 19.35 14.20 -12.33
CA PRO A 176 18.27 13.92 -13.26
C PRO A 176 18.62 12.70 -14.13
N ALA A 177 17.67 11.79 -14.29
CA ALA A 177 17.83 10.62 -15.14
C ALA A 177 18.20 11.05 -16.58
N PRO A 178 19.09 10.32 -17.28
CA PRO A 178 19.30 10.55 -18.70
C PRO A 178 17.97 10.38 -19.44
N ILE A 179 17.59 11.38 -20.22
CA ILE A 179 16.41 11.34 -21.08
C ILE A 179 16.59 10.14 -22.03
N GLN A 180 15.82 9.07 -21.82
CA GLN A 180 15.65 8.04 -22.83
C GLN A 180 14.86 8.68 -23.95
N GLN A 181 15.54 9.01 -25.06
CA GLN A 181 14.88 9.45 -26.27
C GLN A 181 13.88 8.36 -26.67
N GLN A 182 12.59 8.69 -26.69
CA GLN A 182 11.60 7.86 -27.36
C GLN A 182 12.09 7.61 -28.79
N PRO A 183 12.00 6.37 -29.31
CA PRO A 183 12.25 6.12 -30.72
C PRO A 183 11.38 7.08 -31.53
N GLN A 184 12.01 7.97 -32.30
CA GLN A 184 11.30 8.83 -33.23
C GLN A 184 10.51 7.92 -34.19
N ALA A 185 9.19 8.11 -34.22
CA ALA A 185 8.35 7.47 -35.22
C ALA A 185 8.88 7.89 -36.61
N GLN A 186 9.31 6.91 -37.40
CA GLN A 186 9.68 7.16 -38.79
C GLN A 186 8.45 7.71 -39.53
N PRO A 187 8.56 8.82 -40.28
CA PRO A 187 7.47 9.26 -41.13
C PRO A 187 7.16 8.17 -42.16
N PRO A 188 5.87 7.94 -42.50
CA PRO A 188 5.47 6.92 -43.46
C PRO A 188 6.15 7.20 -44.81
N GLN A 189 6.71 6.16 -45.42
CA GLN A 189 7.25 6.25 -46.77
C GLN A 189 6.09 6.51 -47.76
N PRO A 190 6.27 7.38 -48.76
CA PRO A 190 5.29 7.54 -49.82
C PRO A 190 5.19 6.24 -50.62
N GLU A 191 3.97 5.72 -50.74
CA GLU A 191 3.66 4.57 -51.61
C GLU A 191 4.01 4.92 -53.06
N LYS A 192 4.82 4.07 -53.69
CA LYS A 192 5.07 4.14 -55.13
C LYS A 192 3.81 3.65 -55.85
N PHE A 193 3.12 4.56 -56.54
CA PHE A 193 2.17 4.20 -57.57
C PHE A 193 2.96 3.64 -58.76
N ASP A 194 2.93 2.34 -58.96
CA ASP A 194 3.45 1.71 -60.17
C ASP A 194 2.54 2.08 -61.35
N ASP A 195 3.20 2.55 -62.43
CA ASP A 195 2.62 2.91 -63.72
C ASP A 195 1.66 1.83 -64.25
N ILE A 196 0.42 2.22 -64.50
CA ILE A 196 -0.52 1.46 -65.34
C ILE A 196 -0.23 1.85 -66.79
N PRO A 197 0.23 0.95 -67.66
CA PRO A 197 0.39 1.27 -69.07
C PRO A 197 -0.99 1.40 -69.76
N PHE A 198 -1.06 2.38 -70.68
CA PHE A 198 -2.20 2.85 -71.46
C PHE A 198 -3.15 1.78 -72.02
#